data_AF-C5KJ69-F1
#
_entry.id   AF-C5KJ69-F1
#
_cell.length_a   1.000
_cell.length_b   1.000
_cell.length_c   1.000
_cell.angle_alpha   90.00
_cell.angle_beta   90.00
_cell.angle_gamma   90.00
#
_symmetry.space_group_name_H-M   'P 1'
#
loop_
_entity.id
_entity.type
_entity.pdbx_description
1 polymer ?
#
loop_
_entity_poly.entity_id
_entity_poly.type
_entity_poly.pdbx_seq_one_letter_code
_entity_poly.pdbx_strand_id
1 'polypeptide(L)'
;KLALSLHAPNQALREKIVPSAKAWSIDELMAAVDEYSEASRVAGRPDGSGGGGRKKGSVMIEYVVIRDVNDTEECAHQLGVLMKNRKAVVNFIPYNAVDNGSNFEPPLESSVTRMVSILKDVYGVRVYYRRHHGRDIDAACGQLAKKRPRMVPDLEDLGTAWAAGPGTVVQPILGAGGEGYNKARLAL
;
A
#
# COMPACT_ATOMS: atom_id res chain seq x y z
N LYS A 1 -12.08 -7.90 0.90
CA LYS A 1 -10.66 -7.66 1.24
C LYS A 1 -10.68 -6.68 2.39
N LEU A 2 -10.15 -7.06 3.55
CA LEU A 2 -10.21 -6.25 4.78
C LEU A 2 -8.83 -5.68 5.08
N ALA A 3 -8.81 -4.42 5.50
CA ALA A 3 -7.65 -3.81 6.12
C ALA A 3 -8.03 -3.31 7.51
N LEU A 4 -7.11 -3.43 8.47
CA LEU A 4 -7.30 -3.01 9.85
C LEU A 4 -6.17 -2.06 10.24
N SER A 5 -6.53 -0.85 10.64
CA SER A 5 -5.61 0.16 11.19
C SER A 5 -5.27 -0.17 12.65
N LEU A 6 -4.17 -0.89 12.87
CA LEU A 6 -3.75 -1.38 14.19
C LEU A 6 -2.80 -0.41 14.90
N HIS A 7 -1.74 0.00 14.20
CA HIS A 7 -0.77 1.02 14.58
C HIS A 7 0.06 0.81 15.86
N ALA A 8 -0.25 -0.16 16.70
CA ALA A 8 0.58 -0.54 17.85
C ALA A 8 0.36 -1.99 18.26
N PRO A 9 1.37 -2.66 18.85
CA PRO A 9 1.31 -4.07 19.19
C PRO A 9 0.72 -4.35 20.58
N ASN A 10 0.43 -3.31 21.36
CA ASN A 10 -0.17 -3.41 22.69
C ASN A 10 -1.19 -2.28 22.91
N GLN A 11 -2.11 -2.49 23.85
CA GLN A 11 -3.23 -1.57 24.08
C GLN A 11 -2.78 -0.17 24.53
N ALA A 12 -1.78 -0.08 25.42
CA ALA A 12 -1.30 1.21 25.92
C ALA A 12 -0.76 2.11 24.80
N LEU A 13 0.05 1.55 23.88
CA LEU A 13 0.53 2.29 22.71
C LEU A 13 -0.60 2.58 21.71
N ARG A 14 -1.58 1.68 21.56
CA ARG A 14 -2.75 1.94 20.70
C ARG A 14 -3.52 3.16 21.18
N GLU A 15 -3.77 3.30 22.48
CA GLU A 15 -4.47 4.46 23.03
C GLU A 15 -3.66 5.75 22.94
N LYS A 16 -2.32 5.66 22.95
CA LYS A 16 -1.44 6.82 22.73
C LYS A 16 -1.48 7.31 21.29
N ILE A 17 -1.49 6.41 20.31
CA ILE A 17 -1.43 6.75 18.87
C ILE A 17 -2.83 7.00 18.30
N VAL A 18 -3.82 6.22 18.74
CA VAL A 18 -5.22 6.27 18.30
C VAL A 18 -6.10 6.38 19.55
N PRO A 19 -6.39 7.61 20.03
CA PRO A 19 -7.13 7.80 21.29
C PRO A 19 -8.51 7.12 21.34
N SER A 20 -9.16 6.92 20.18
CA SER A 20 -10.42 6.18 20.07
C SER A 20 -10.28 4.67 20.30
N ALA A 21 -9.07 4.12 20.34
CA ALA A 21 -8.81 2.70 20.61
C ALA A 21 -9.21 2.26 22.03
N LYS A 22 -9.55 3.19 22.93
CA LYS A 22 -10.13 2.90 24.25
C LYS A 22 -11.47 2.16 24.18
N ALA A 23 -12.19 2.31 23.07
CA ALA A 23 -13.51 1.69 22.90
C ALA A 23 -13.43 0.17 22.69
N TRP A 24 -12.30 -0.35 22.18
CA TRP A 24 -12.13 -1.77 21.84
C TRP A 24 -10.70 -2.21 22.11
N SER A 25 -10.55 -3.20 22.98
CA SER A 25 -9.25 -3.75 23.32
C SER A 25 -8.58 -4.39 22.11
N ILE A 26 -7.25 -4.48 22.13
CA ILE A 26 -6.48 -5.14 21.08
C ILE A 26 -6.86 -6.62 20.93
N ASP A 27 -7.18 -7.29 22.03
CA ASP A 27 -7.53 -8.71 22.03
C ASP A 27 -8.89 -8.95 21.36
N GLU A 28 -9.90 -8.14 21.66
CA GLU A 28 -11.20 -8.17 20.98
C GLU A 28 -11.04 -7.92 19.48
N LEU A 29 -10.19 -6.96 19.11
CA LEU A 29 -9.92 -6.64 17.73
C LEU A 29 -9.26 -7.80 16.98
N MET A 30 -8.27 -8.45 17.60
CA MET A 30 -7.59 -9.60 17.00
C MET A 30 -8.50 -10.82 16.93
N ALA A 31 -9.39 -11.03 17.90
CA ALA A 31 -10.40 -12.08 17.84
C ALA A 31 -11.36 -11.87 16.64
N ALA A 32 -11.81 -10.64 16.40
CA ALA A 32 -12.64 -10.30 15.25
C ALA A 32 -11.90 -10.50 13.91
N VAL A 33 -10.60 -10.22 13.86
CA VAL A 33 -9.75 -10.52 12.68
C VAL A 33 -9.71 -12.02 12.42
N ASP A 34 -9.51 -12.82 13.46
CA ASP A 34 -9.43 -14.28 13.35
C ASP A 34 -10.77 -14.87 12.88
N GLU A 35 -11.89 -14.37 13.42
CA GLU A 35 -13.25 -14.74 13.00
C GLU A 35 -13.51 -14.38 11.52
N TYR A 36 -13.17 -13.16 11.11
CA TYR A 36 -13.32 -12.72 9.73
C TYR A 36 -12.50 -13.60 8.76
N SER A 37 -11.26 -13.92 9.13
CA SER A 37 -10.37 -14.75 8.34
C SER A 37 -10.92 -16.16 8.14
N GLU A 38 -11.51 -16.76 9.18
CA GLU A 38 -12.11 -18.09 9.09
C GLU A 38 -13.45 -18.11 8.34
N ALA A 39 -14.34 -17.16 8.60
CA ALA A 39 -15.59 -17.02 7.84
C ALA A 39 -15.33 -16.83 6.33
N SER A 40 -14.34 -15.99 6.00
CA SER A 40 -13.92 -15.74 4.61
C SER A 40 -13.33 -16.98 3.93
N ARG A 41 -12.76 -17.91 4.69
CA ARG A 41 -12.24 -19.19 4.17
C ARG A 41 -13.39 -20.12 3.81
N VAL A 42 -14.39 -20.26 4.69
CA VAL A 42 -15.53 -21.17 4.50
C VAL A 42 -16.44 -20.72 3.35
N ALA A 43 -16.57 -19.42 3.12
CA ALA A 43 -17.34 -18.87 1.99
C ALA A 43 -16.71 -19.11 0.59
N GLY A 44 -15.68 -19.96 0.46
CA GLY A 44 -15.17 -20.50 -0.81
C GLY A 44 -16.25 -21.24 -1.59
N ARG A 45 -16.26 -21.15 -2.94
CA ARG A 45 -17.09 -22.08 -3.71
C ARG A 45 -16.51 -23.49 -3.51
N PRO A 46 -17.34 -24.50 -3.20
CA PRO A 46 -16.89 -25.87 -2.89
C PRO A 46 -16.34 -26.61 -4.12
N ASP A 47 -16.65 -26.14 -5.33
CA ASP A 47 -16.23 -26.72 -6.61
C ASP A 47 -14.80 -26.30 -7.05
N GLY A 48 -14.10 -25.50 -6.24
CA GLY A 48 -12.76 -24.98 -6.58
C GLY A 48 -12.74 -23.95 -7.71
N SER A 49 -13.90 -23.59 -8.29
CA SER A 49 -14.01 -22.62 -9.41
C SER A 49 -13.88 -21.16 -8.96
N GLY A 50 -13.99 -20.93 -7.64
CA GLY A 50 -13.81 -19.62 -7.04
C GLY A 50 -12.34 -19.21 -6.98
N GLY A 51 -11.76 -18.77 -8.10
CA GLY A 51 -10.52 -17.96 -8.21
C GLY A 51 -9.51 -18.24 -7.10
N GLY A 52 -9.01 -19.47 -7.03
CA GLY A 52 -8.17 -19.98 -5.95
C GLY A 52 -6.83 -19.26 -5.86
N GLY A 53 -6.61 -18.56 -4.75
CA GLY A 53 -5.29 -18.04 -4.40
C GLY A 53 -5.25 -17.65 -2.94
N ARG A 54 -4.08 -17.83 -2.32
CA ARG A 54 -3.66 -17.55 -0.92
C ARG A 54 -4.12 -16.21 -0.30
N LYS A 55 -4.86 -15.36 -1.02
CA LYS A 55 -5.36 -14.04 -0.63
C LYS A 55 -6.74 -14.06 0.03
N LYS A 56 -7.56 -15.10 -0.14
CA LYS A 56 -8.92 -15.13 0.44
C LYS A 56 -8.84 -15.27 1.97
N GLY A 57 -9.50 -14.38 2.69
CA GLY A 57 -9.47 -14.32 4.16
C GLY A 57 -8.21 -13.71 4.76
N SER A 58 -7.26 -13.21 3.95
CA SER A 58 -6.11 -12.50 4.49
C SER A 58 -6.44 -11.03 4.78
N VAL A 59 -6.11 -10.58 6.00
CA VAL A 59 -6.31 -9.20 6.46
C VAL A 59 -5.01 -8.41 6.30
N MET A 60 -5.10 -7.19 5.77
CA MET A 60 -3.98 -6.27 5.76
C MET A 60 -3.96 -5.49 7.07
N ILE A 61 -2.89 -5.60 7.85
CA ILE A 61 -2.72 -4.89 9.11
C ILE A 61 -1.93 -3.62 8.83
N GLU A 62 -2.59 -2.47 8.88
CA GLU A 62 -1.93 -1.19 8.70
C GLU A 62 -1.28 -0.73 9.99
N TYR A 63 0.00 -0.39 9.87
CA TYR A 63 0.83 0.00 11.00
C TYR A 63 1.61 1.25 10.60
N VAL A 64 1.17 2.41 11.11
CA VAL A 64 1.95 3.63 10.97
C VAL A 64 3.19 3.49 11.83
N VAL A 65 4.37 3.71 11.26
CA VAL A 65 5.64 3.61 11.98
C VAL A 65 6.06 5.03 12.36
N ILE A 66 6.21 5.27 13.66
CA ILE A 66 6.53 6.56 14.27
C ILE A 66 7.81 6.40 15.07
N ARG A 67 8.77 7.29 14.81
CA ARG A 67 10.09 7.29 15.47
C ARG A 67 9.96 7.35 16.98
N ASP A 68 10.73 6.51 17.67
CA ASP A 68 10.87 6.44 19.13
C ASP A 68 9.54 6.25 19.89
N VAL A 69 8.49 5.84 19.17
CA VAL A 69 7.15 5.60 19.75
C VAL A 69 6.76 4.14 19.57
N ASN A 70 6.85 3.62 18.36
CA ASN A 70 6.41 2.25 18.04
C ASN A 70 7.32 1.54 17.03
N ASP A 71 8.52 2.08 16.80
CA ASP A 71 9.53 1.57 15.86
C ASP A 71 10.70 0.85 16.55
N THR A 72 10.50 0.44 17.81
CA THR A 72 11.52 -0.26 18.60
C THR A 72 11.57 -1.77 18.31
N GLU A 73 12.67 -2.40 18.71
CA GLU A 73 12.84 -3.86 18.61
C GLU A 73 11.81 -4.61 19.46
N GLU A 74 11.51 -4.10 20.66
CA GLU A 74 10.48 -4.66 21.54
C GLU A 74 9.10 -4.61 20.88
N CYS A 75 8.77 -3.49 20.23
CA CYS A 75 7.53 -3.37 19.47
C CYS A 75 7.47 -4.37 18.31
N ALA A 76 8.59 -4.60 17.62
CA ALA A 76 8.66 -5.59 16.55
C ALA A 76 8.42 -7.02 17.07
N HIS A 77 9.01 -7.38 18.22
CA HIS A 77 8.78 -8.67 18.85
C HIS A 77 7.33 -8.85 19.32
N GLN A 78 6.75 -7.84 19.97
CA GLN A 78 5.34 -7.88 20.38
C GLN A 78 4.41 -8.00 19.15
N LEU A 79 4.66 -7.23 18.10
CA LEU A 79 3.91 -7.31 16.85
C LEU A 79 4.07 -8.69 16.20
N GLY A 80 5.28 -9.25 16.20
CA GLY A 80 5.55 -10.60 15.70
C GLY A 80 4.76 -11.67 16.44
N VAL A 81 4.69 -11.59 17.78
CA VAL A 81 3.85 -12.48 18.60
C VAL A 81 2.37 -12.29 18.31
N LEU A 82 1.92 -11.06 18.09
CA LEU A 82 0.53 -10.77 17.75
C LEU A 82 0.16 -11.28 16.35
N MET A 83 1.10 -11.29 15.41
CA MET A 83 0.82 -11.65 14.01
C MET A 83 1.13 -13.10 13.67
N LYS A 84 2.01 -13.78 14.43
CA LYS A 84 2.36 -15.18 14.16
C LYS A 84 1.09 -16.05 14.14
N ASN A 85 1.05 -17.01 13.23
CA ASN A 85 -0.09 -17.91 12.98
C ASN A 85 -1.37 -17.26 12.43
N ARG A 86 -1.43 -15.94 12.27
CA ARG A 86 -2.59 -15.28 11.67
C ARG A 86 -2.44 -15.16 10.16
N LYS A 87 -3.56 -15.21 9.44
CA LYS A 87 -3.61 -14.94 7.99
C LYS A 87 -3.55 -13.43 7.73
N ALA A 88 -2.53 -12.78 8.26
CA ALA A 88 -2.35 -11.35 8.16
C ALA A 88 -1.11 -11.00 7.34
N VAL A 89 -1.15 -9.83 6.69
CA VAL A 89 0.03 -9.21 6.12
C VAL A 89 0.16 -7.81 6.71
N VAL A 90 1.31 -7.51 7.29
CA VAL A 90 1.56 -6.20 7.87
C VAL A 90 1.94 -5.22 6.76
N ASN A 91 1.38 -4.03 6.80
CA ASN A 91 1.68 -2.93 5.90
C ASN A 91 2.21 -1.76 6.73
N PHE A 92 3.52 -1.61 6.75
CA PHE A 92 4.24 -0.49 7.33
C PHE A 92 4.06 0.76 6.48
N ILE A 93 3.55 1.80 7.12
CA ILE A 93 3.32 3.12 6.54
C ILE A 93 4.20 4.08 7.35
N PRO A 94 5.26 4.66 6.78
CA PRO A 94 6.06 5.65 7.51
C PRO A 94 5.16 6.84 7.87
N TYR A 95 5.24 7.30 9.12
CA TYR A 95 4.56 8.51 9.54
C TYR A 95 5.03 9.71 8.71
N ASN A 96 4.09 10.46 8.15
CA ASN A 96 4.38 11.71 7.48
C ASN A 96 4.11 12.86 8.45
N ALA A 97 5.11 13.69 8.69
CA ALA A 97 4.97 14.84 9.57
C ALA A 97 3.88 15.78 9.02
N VAL A 98 2.92 16.11 9.87
CA VAL A 98 1.86 17.07 9.59
C VAL A 98 1.80 18.07 10.74
N ASP A 99 1.50 19.33 10.42
CA ASP A 99 1.35 20.37 11.44
C ASP A 99 -0.02 20.22 12.12
N ASN A 100 -0.09 19.30 13.08
CA ASN A 100 -1.30 18.95 13.82
C ASN A 100 -1.09 18.99 15.35
N GLY A 101 0.00 19.61 15.81
CA GLY A 101 0.37 19.69 17.21
C GLY A 101 0.90 18.39 17.84
N SER A 102 1.08 17.31 17.06
CA SER A 102 1.77 16.11 17.55
C SER A 102 3.29 16.23 17.38
N ASN A 103 4.05 15.80 18.39
CA ASN A 103 5.52 15.73 18.33
C ASN A 103 6.00 14.41 17.70
N PHE A 104 5.25 13.88 16.74
CA PHE A 104 5.60 12.63 16.07
C PHE A 104 6.54 12.89 14.91
N GLU A 105 7.53 12.01 14.75
CA GLU A 105 8.54 12.12 13.71
C GLU A 105 8.51 10.92 12.76
N PRO A 106 8.88 11.13 11.48
CA PRO A 106 9.07 10.03 10.54
C PRO A 106 10.14 9.05 11.05
N PRO A 107 9.94 7.74 10.87
CA PRO A 107 10.86 6.73 11.38
C PRO A 107 12.22 6.80 10.67
N LEU A 108 13.25 6.24 11.31
CA LEU A 108 14.52 6.01 10.64
C LEU A 108 14.43 4.75 9.75
N GLU A 109 15.02 4.79 8.56
CA GLU A 109 15.08 3.64 7.65
C GLU A 109 15.74 2.42 8.32
N SER A 110 16.72 2.65 9.20
CA SER A 110 17.37 1.59 9.97
C SER A 110 16.42 0.93 10.97
N SER A 111 15.55 1.70 11.63
CA SER A 111 14.51 1.17 12.54
C SER A 111 13.52 0.31 11.77
N VAL A 112 12.98 0.82 10.66
CA VAL A 112 12.04 0.06 9.82
C VAL A 112 12.68 -1.23 9.32
N THR A 113 13.92 -1.16 8.84
CA THR A 113 14.65 -2.33 8.33
C THR A 113 14.81 -3.39 9.42
N ARG A 114 15.20 -3.00 10.65
CA ARG A 114 15.29 -3.92 11.79
C ARG A 114 13.95 -4.57 12.11
N MET A 115 12.87 -3.80 12.20
CA MET A 115 11.53 -4.34 12.46
C MET A 115 11.09 -5.34 11.37
N VAL A 116 11.33 -5.03 10.10
CA VAL A 116 11.00 -5.91 8.97
C VAL A 116 11.78 -7.23 9.09
N SER A 117 13.09 -7.18 9.38
CA SER A 117 13.91 -8.37 9.61
C SER A 117 13.39 -9.20 10.77
N ILE A 118 13.09 -8.59 11.92
CA ILE A 118 12.54 -9.31 13.09
C ILE A 118 11.24 -10.02 12.73
N LEU A 119 10.27 -9.30 12.15
CA LEU A 119 8.97 -9.85 11.79
C LEU A 119 9.10 -11.01 10.79
N LYS A 120 9.92 -10.84 9.76
CA LYS A 120 10.08 -11.83 8.71
C LYS A 120 10.89 -13.04 9.17
N ASP A 121 12.07 -12.80 9.74
CA ASP A 121 13.08 -13.82 9.96
C ASP A 121 12.84 -14.59 11.28
N VAL A 122 12.26 -13.95 12.30
CA VAL A 122 11.96 -14.58 13.60
C VAL A 122 10.54 -15.15 13.64
N TYR A 123 9.55 -14.43 13.09
CA TYR A 123 8.14 -14.78 13.23
C TYR A 123 7.47 -15.28 11.94
N GLY A 124 8.16 -15.23 10.79
CA GLY A 124 7.59 -15.63 9.50
C GLY A 124 6.46 -14.69 9.02
N VAL A 125 6.37 -13.47 9.55
CA VAL A 125 5.32 -12.51 9.24
C VAL A 125 5.67 -11.77 7.96
N ARG A 126 4.74 -11.75 7.01
CA ARG A 126 4.89 -10.98 5.77
C ARG A 126 4.68 -9.49 6.05
N VAL A 127 5.64 -8.68 5.61
CA VAL A 127 5.59 -7.22 5.74
C VAL A 127 5.72 -6.56 4.37
N TYR A 128 4.87 -5.58 4.11
CA TYR A 128 5.06 -4.57 3.08
C TYR A 128 5.50 -3.28 3.75
N TYR A 129 6.52 -2.62 3.21
CA TYR A 129 6.90 -1.28 3.61
C TYR A 129 6.61 -0.33 2.45
N ARG A 130 5.72 0.64 2.67
CA ARG A 130 5.43 1.69 1.68
C ARG A 130 6.56 2.72 1.72
N ARG A 131 7.51 2.60 0.80
CA ARG A 131 8.49 3.67 0.56
C ARG A 131 7.80 4.86 -0.09
N HIS A 132 8.07 6.06 0.42
CA HIS A 132 7.75 7.29 -0.30
C HIS A 132 8.45 7.24 -1.66
N HIS A 133 7.68 7.10 -2.74
CA HIS A 133 8.22 7.29 -4.08
C HIS A 133 8.63 8.76 -4.17
N GLY A 134 9.93 9.06 -4.09
CA GLY A 134 10.44 10.44 -4.15
C GLY A 134 11.67 10.75 -3.30
N ARG A 135 12.23 9.81 -2.54
CA ARG A 135 13.61 9.92 -2.05
C ARG A 135 14.33 8.61 -2.32
N ASP A 136 15.37 8.74 -3.13
CA ASP A 136 16.26 7.67 -3.56
C ASP A 136 16.71 6.83 -2.37
N ILE A 137 16.71 5.51 -2.58
CA ILE A 137 17.82 4.57 -2.36
C ILE A 137 17.21 3.16 -2.53
N ASP A 138 17.73 2.44 -3.51
CA ASP A 138 17.52 1.01 -3.77
C ASP A 138 17.72 0.17 -2.51
N ALA A 139 16.69 -0.59 -2.10
CA ALA A 139 16.88 -1.80 -1.29
C ALA A 139 15.58 -2.63 -1.24
N ALA A 140 15.46 -3.59 -2.16
CA ALA A 140 15.27 -5.01 -1.85
C ALA A 140 14.94 -5.80 -3.13
N CYS A 141 15.77 -6.81 -3.40
CA CYS A 141 15.63 -7.94 -4.34
C CYS A 141 14.28 -8.06 -5.08
N GLY A 142 14.32 -7.74 -6.37
CA GLY A 142 13.20 -7.96 -7.29
C GLY A 142 13.38 -7.31 -8.67
N GLN A 143 14.58 -6.78 -9.00
CA GLN A 143 14.84 -6.23 -10.32
C GLN A 143 15.02 -7.35 -11.36
N LEU A 144 13.92 -7.83 -11.92
CA LEU A 144 13.91 -8.19 -13.34
C LEU A 144 13.76 -6.89 -14.14
N ALA A 145 14.85 -6.11 -14.18
CA ALA A 145 14.99 -5.03 -15.14
C ALA A 145 15.17 -5.66 -16.53
N LYS A 146 14.07 -5.81 -17.27
CA LYS A 146 14.17 -5.83 -18.74
C LYS A 146 14.70 -4.45 -19.14
N LYS A 147 16.03 -4.35 -19.29
CA LYS A 147 16.65 -3.25 -20.03
C LYS A 147 16.05 -3.26 -21.43
N ARG A 148 15.10 -2.35 -21.70
CA ARG A 148 14.98 -1.78 -23.03
C ARG A 148 15.53 -0.36 -22.91
N PRO A 149 16.65 -0.03 -23.58
CA PRO A 149 17.09 1.35 -23.61
C PRO A 149 15.95 2.20 -24.16
N ARG A 150 15.63 3.30 -23.47
CA ARG A 150 14.80 4.37 -24.03
C ARG A 150 15.62 5.01 -25.14
N MET A 151 15.34 4.64 -26.38
CA MET A 151 15.71 5.46 -27.52
C MET A 151 14.68 6.59 -27.54
N VAL A 152 15.04 7.74 -26.97
CA VAL A 152 14.43 9.00 -27.41
C VAL A 152 15.17 9.34 -28.70
N PRO A 153 14.48 9.47 -29.85
CA PRO A 153 15.10 10.04 -31.03
C PRO A 153 15.56 11.45 -30.71
N ASP A 154 16.81 11.73 -31.08
CA ASP A 154 17.40 13.06 -31.02
C ASP A 154 16.66 13.98 -31.99
N LEU A 155 16.39 15.22 -31.56
CA LEU A 155 15.59 16.18 -32.33
C LEU A 155 16.37 16.72 -33.56
N GLU A 156 17.65 16.35 -33.71
CA GLU A 156 18.52 16.73 -34.82
C GLU A 156 18.60 15.67 -35.95
N ASP A 157 17.87 14.55 -35.84
CA ASP A 157 17.91 13.44 -36.82
C ASP A 157 16.69 13.39 -37.79
N LEU A 158 15.87 14.44 -37.83
CA LEU A 158 14.88 14.66 -38.90
C LEU A 158 15.40 15.70 -39.88
N GLY A 159 16.42 15.30 -40.63
CA GLY A 159 16.82 15.98 -41.84
C GLY A 159 15.65 16.06 -42.82
N THR A 160 15.38 17.28 -43.28
CA THR A 160 15.14 17.63 -44.68
C THR A 160 14.68 16.48 -45.59
N ALA A 161 13.37 16.21 -45.66
CA ALA A 161 12.70 15.72 -46.87
C ALA A 161 11.20 15.43 -46.63
N TRP A 162 10.34 16.40 -46.93
CA TRP A 162 9.24 16.14 -47.86
C TRP A 162 8.69 17.48 -48.37
N ALA A 163 9.18 17.87 -49.54
CA ALA A 163 8.70 19.02 -50.29
C ALA A 163 7.33 18.75 -50.93
N ALA A 164 6.65 19.85 -51.23
CA ALA A 164 5.35 19.95 -51.86
C ALA A 164 5.15 19.10 -53.12
N GLY A 165 3.91 18.63 -53.33
CA GLY A 165 3.36 18.15 -54.59
C GLY A 165 1.87 18.53 -54.68
N PRO A 166 1.35 18.94 -55.86
CA PRO A 166 0.11 19.70 -55.95
C PRO A 166 -1.13 18.83 -56.13
N GLY A 167 -2.26 19.33 -55.62
CA GLY A 167 -3.59 18.91 -56.07
C GLY A 167 -4.24 17.83 -55.19
N THR A 168 -5.05 18.25 -54.23
CA THR A 168 -6.41 17.73 -54.01
C THR A 168 -7.13 18.69 -53.05
N VAL A 169 -8.37 18.97 -53.41
CA VAL A 169 -9.27 20.01 -52.92
C VAL A 169 -9.68 19.78 -51.46
N VAL A 170 -9.64 20.84 -50.64
CA VAL A 170 -10.37 20.92 -49.37
C VAL A 170 -11.76 21.49 -49.62
N GLN A 171 -12.79 20.76 -49.18
CA GLN A 171 -14.15 21.28 -48.98
C GLN A 171 -14.63 20.86 -47.58
N PRO A 172 -15.32 21.75 -46.85
CA PRO A 172 -15.71 21.54 -45.46
C PRO A 172 -17.09 20.87 -45.37
N ILE A 173 -17.32 20.10 -44.31
CA ILE A 173 -18.69 19.83 -43.85
C ILE A 173 -18.81 20.27 -42.39
N LEU A 174 -19.51 21.39 -42.26
CA LEU A 174 -20.16 21.93 -41.08
C LEU A 174 -21.24 20.94 -40.60
N GLY A 175 -21.43 20.82 -39.29
CA GLY A 175 -22.79 20.74 -38.73
C GLY A 175 -23.11 19.62 -37.74
N ALA A 176 -23.62 20.07 -36.59
CA ALA A 176 -24.50 19.40 -35.62
C ALA A 176 -23.86 18.27 -34.78
N GLY A 177 -24.00 18.22 -33.46
CA GLY A 177 -25.02 18.77 -32.57
C GLY A 177 -25.42 17.67 -31.57
N GLY A 178 -25.77 18.04 -30.33
CA GLY A 178 -26.34 17.17 -29.31
C GLY A 178 -25.32 16.69 -28.27
N GLU A 179 -25.27 17.24 -27.06
CA GLU A 179 -26.22 17.15 -25.94
C GLU A 179 -25.73 16.17 -24.86
N GLY A 180 -25.54 16.71 -23.65
CA GLY A 180 -25.90 16.09 -22.38
C GLY A 180 -25.07 14.89 -21.89
N TYR A 181 -24.41 15.03 -20.73
CA TYR A 181 -25.01 14.64 -19.45
C TYR A 181 -24.08 14.95 -18.27
N ASN A 182 -24.67 15.61 -17.27
CA ASN A 182 -24.18 15.71 -15.90
C ASN A 182 -24.00 14.33 -15.25
N LYS A 183 -22.98 14.17 -14.39
CA LYS A 183 -23.19 13.73 -13.00
C LYS A 183 -21.94 13.83 -12.12
N ALA A 184 -22.17 14.44 -10.96
CA ALA A 184 -21.28 14.61 -9.83
C ALA A 184 -20.74 13.29 -9.26
N ARG A 185 -19.60 13.39 -8.56
CA ARG A 185 -19.30 12.53 -7.42
C ARG A 185 -18.42 13.26 -6.39
N LEU A 186 -19.09 13.81 -5.38
CA LEU A 186 -18.58 13.84 -4.01
C LEU A 186 -18.49 12.41 -3.47
N ALA A 187 -17.52 12.13 -2.59
CA ALA A 187 -17.74 11.56 -1.25
C ALA A 187 -16.54 10.75 -0.73
N LEU A 188 -16.24 11.02 0.55
CA LEU A 188 -15.58 10.19 1.57
C LEU A 188 -14.05 10.05 1.50
#